data_AF-A0A8T5SAD5-F1
#
_entry.id   AF-A0A8T5SAD5-F1
#
_cell.length_a   1.000
_cell.length_b   1.000
_cell.length_c   1.000
_cell.angle_alpha   90.00
_cell.angle_beta   90.00
_cell.angle_gamma   90.00
#
_symmetry.space_group_name_H-M   'P 1'
#
loop_
_entity.id
_entity.type
_entity.pdbx_description
1 polymer ?
#
loop_
_entity_poly.entity_id
_entity_poly.type
_entity_poly.pdbx_seq_one_letter_code
_entity_poly.pdbx_strand_id
1 'polypeptide(L)'
;MEQISLKKLFIWILLSINLLFAYIIGLSVPQLETTSGYIFGFVMIPLLIILNYIILDRFHFYTKKVYHKEEKTSAREVKDVNTIPEN
;
A
#
# COMPACT_ATOMS: atom_id res chain seq x y z
N MET A 1 -17.80 -1.05 -7.86
CA MET A 1 -16.89 -2.19 -7.64
C MET A 1 -15.47 -1.99 -8.20
N GLU A 2 -15.21 -1.11 -9.19
CA GLU A 2 -13.88 -1.00 -9.82
C GLU A 2 -12.79 -0.22 -9.05
N GLN A 3 -13.16 0.70 -8.15
CA GLN A 3 -12.17 1.61 -7.54
C GLN A 3 -11.26 0.95 -6.49
N ILE A 4 -11.70 -0.13 -5.85
CA ILE A 4 -10.92 -0.83 -4.82
C ILE A 4 -9.76 -1.60 -5.47
N SER A 5 -9.98 -2.18 -6.67
CA SER A 5 -8.95 -2.91 -7.41
C SER A 5 -7.85 -2.00 -7.95
N LEU A 6 -8.16 -0.80 -8.44
CA LEU A 6 -7.16 0.14 -8.95
C LEU A 6 -6.17 0.61 -7.88
N LYS A 7 -6.65 0.90 -6.67
CA LYS A 7 -5.77 1.29 -5.55
C LYS A 7 -4.88 0.14 -5.11
N LYS A 8 -5.43 -1.07 -5.06
CA LYS A 8 -4.70 -2.29 -4.72
C LYS A 8 -3.62 -2.59 -5.76
N LEU A 9 -3.94 -2.44 -7.05
CA LEU A 9 -3.02 -2.57 -8.17
C LEU A 9 -1.90 -1.53 -8.11
N PHE A 10 -2.23 -0.27 -7.82
CA PHE A 10 -1.24 0.81 -7.72
C PHE A 10 -0.23 0.56 -6.60
N ILE A 11 -0.68 0.10 -5.42
CA ILE A 11 0.21 -0.32 -4.33
C ILE A 11 1.09 -1.50 -4.76
N TRP A 12 0.51 -2.48 -5.46
CA TRP A 12 1.25 -3.66 -5.90
C TRP A 12 2.34 -3.30 -6.90
N ILE A 13 2.07 -2.33 -7.77
CA ILE A 13 3.05 -1.73 -8.69
C ILE A 13 4.12 -0.97 -7.91
N LEU A 14 3.75 -0.13 -6.93
CA LEU A 14 4.70 0.63 -6.11
C LEU A 14 5.64 -0.30 -5.33
N LEU A 15 5.09 -1.38 -4.79
CA LEU A 15 5.83 -2.43 -4.11
C LEU A 15 6.78 -3.15 -5.07
N SER A 16 6.30 -3.55 -6.24
CA SER A 16 7.10 -4.24 -7.25
C SER A 16 8.26 -3.37 -7.74
N ILE A 17 8.02 -2.07 -7.95
CA ILE A 17 9.07 -1.11 -8.32
C ILE A 17 10.09 -0.98 -7.20
N ASN A 18 9.65 -0.86 -5.93
CA ASN A 18 10.56 -0.74 -4.80
C ASN A 18 11.43 -1.99 -4.62
N LEU A 19 10.85 -3.17 -4.84
CA LEU A 19 11.57 -4.45 -4.82
C LEU A 19 12.56 -4.57 -5.99
N LEU A 20 12.19 -4.08 -7.17
CA LEU A 20 13.06 -4.03 -8.34
C LEU A 20 14.26 -3.10 -8.10
N PHE A 21 14.04 -1.94 -7.48
CA PHE A 21 15.13 -1.05 -7.05
C PHE A 21 16.05 -1.73 -6.04
N ALA A 22 15.49 -2.44 -5.06
CA ALA A 22 16.28 -3.24 -4.11
C ALA A 22 17.18 -4.26 -4.82
N TYR A 23 16.61 -4.96 -5.79
CA TYR A 23 17.29 -6.00 -6.53
C TYR A 23 18.45 -5.43 -7.36
N ILE A 24 18.21 -4.33 -8.07
CA ILE A 24 19.24 -3.65 -8.85
C ILE A 24 20.34 -3.09 -7.92
N ILE A 25 19.97 -2.45 -6.81
CA ILE A 25 20.94 -1.93 -5.83
C ILE A 25 21.77 -3.08 -5.24
N GLY A 26 21.13 -4.19 -4.86
CA GLY A 26 21.80 -5.38 -4.35
C GLY A 26 22.75 -6.03 -5.37
N LEU A 27 22.40 -6.02 -6.65
CA LEU A 27 23.28 -6.46 -7.75
C LEU A 27 24.44 -5.50 -8.02
N SER A 28 24.25 -4.20 -7.76
CA SER A 28 25.30 -3.18 -7.89
C SER A 28 26.23 -3.12 -6.68
N VAL A 29 25.84 -3.65 -5.52
CA VAL A 29 26.67 -3.67 -4.30
C VAL A 29 28.03 -4.38 -4.48
N PRO A 30 28.11 -5.56 -5.11
CA PRO A 30 29.39 -6.22 -5.39
C PRO A 30 30.33 -5.42 -6.31
N GLN A 31 29.78 -4.54 -7.15
CA GLN A 31 30.56 -3.68 -8.05
C GLN A 31 31.16 -2.46 -7.32
N LEU A 32 30.73 -2.19 -6.08
CA LEU A 32 31.35 -1.21 -5.21
C LEU A 32 32.56 -1.90 -4.54
N GLU A 33 33.71 -1.88 -5.21
CA GLU A 33 35.00 -2.55 -4.88
C GLU A 33 35.66 -2.14 -3.53
N THR A 34 34.90 -1.88 -2.47
CA THR A 34 35.45 -1.51 -1.16
C THR A 34 34.73 -2.19 -0.01
N THR A 35 35.41 -2.30 1.15
CA THR A 35 34.88 -2.74 2.46
C THR A 35 33.53 -2.11 2.82
N SER A 36 33.18 -0.98 2.19
CA SER A 36 31.90 -0.28 2.34
C SER A 36 30.70 -0.99 1.69
N GLY A 37 30.88 -1.83 0.68
CA GLY A 37 29.79 -2.49 -0.06
C GLY A 37 28.93 -3.40 0.84
N TYR A 38 29.58 -4.17 1.72
CA TYR A 38 28.87 -5.02 2.70
C TYR A 38 28.02 -4.20 3.68
N ILE A 39 28.55 -3.07 4.15
CA ILE A 39 27.82 -2.15 5.05
C ILE A 39 26.63 -1.54 4.30
N PHE A 40 26.83 -1.20 3.02
CA PHE A 40 25.79 -0.62 2.18
C PHE A 40 24.63 -1.58 1.94
N GLY A 41 24.92 -2.85 1.60
CA GLY A 41 23.90 -3.89 1.47
C GLY A 41 23.19 -4.18 2.80
N PHE A 42 23.95 -4.23 3.91
CA PHE A 42 23.41 -4.44 5.25
C PHE A 42 22.48 -3.32 5.71
N VAL A 43 22.71 -2.05 5.30
CA VAL A 43 21.82 -0.92 5.63
C VAL A 43 20.63 -0.86 4.67
N MET A 44 20.82 -1.19 3.39
CA MET A 44 19.76 -1.14 2.38
C MET A 44 18.65 -2.15 2.63
N ILE A 45 18.97 -3.38 3.03
CA ILE A 45 17.98 -4.44 3.26
C ILE A 45 16.97 -4.07 4.38
N PRO A 46 17.40 -3.66 5.59
CA PRO A 46 16.50 -3.19 6.64
C PRO A 46 15.68 -1.98 6.22
N LEU A 47 16.30 -1.01 5.52
CA LEU A 47 15.62 0.19 5.07
C LEU A 47 14.47 -0.15 4.12
N LEU A 48 14.67 -1.15 3.27
CA LEU A 48 13.66 -1.67 2.36
C LEU A 48 12.50 -2.39 3.06
N ILE A 49 12.79 -3.15 4.11
CA ILE A 49 11.78 -3.81 4.94
C ILE A 49 10.92 -2.74 5.65
N ILE A 50 11.55 -1.72 6.22
CA ILE A 50 10.86 -0.60 6.90
C ILE A 50 9.98 0.15 5.91
N LEU A 51 10.52 0.48 4.72
CA LEU A 51 9.76 1.19 3.70
C LEU A 51 8.55 0.39 3.22
N ASN A 52 8.71 -0.93 3.06
CA ASN A 52 7.60 -1.85 2.78
C ASN A 52 6.53 -1.81 3.87
N TYR A 53 6.96 -1.87 5.13
CA TYR A 53 6.06 -1.86 6.28
C TYR A 53 5.26 -0.56 6.38
N ILE A 54 5.91 0.59 6.17
CA ILE A 54 5.24 1.91 6.16
C ILE A 54 4.18 1.99 5.06
N ILE A 55 4.47 1.46 3.86
CA ILE A 55 3.48 1.42 2.76
C ILE A 55 2.27 0.58 3.17
N LEU A 56 2.50 -0.56 3.84
CA LEU A 56 1.45 -1.48 4.27
C LEU A 56 0.60 -0.89 5.42
N ASP A 57 1.22 -0.26 6.41
CA ASP A 57 0.52 0.40 7.52
C ASP A 57 -0.38 1.53 7.01
N ARG A 58 0.16 2.37 6.12
CA ARG A 58 -0.61 3.46 5.52
C ARG A 58 -1.78 2.93 4.68
N PHE A 59 -1.60 1.78 4.02
CA PHE A 59 -2.68 1.11 3.30
C PHE A 59 -3.80 0.63 4.22
N HIS A 60 -3.47 0.04 5.37
CA HIS A 60 -4.47 -0.40 6.36
C HIS A 60 -5.35 0.78 6.81
N PHE A 61 -4.73 1.96 6.98
CA PHE A 61 -5.47 3.18 7.30
C PHE A 61 -6.39 3.67 6.17
N TYR A 62 -5.91 3.65 4.92
CA TYR A 62 -6.70 4.08 3.76
C TYR A 62 -7.87 3.13 3.44
N THR A 63 -7.66 1.82 3.57
CA THR A 63 -8.73 0.83 3.35
C THR A 63 -9.82 0.93 4.41
N LYS A 64 -9.45 1.11 5.68
CA LYS A 64 -10.42 1.28 6.79
C LYS A 64 -11.36 2.47 6.56
N LYS A 65 -10.88 3.57 5.98
CA LYS A 65 -11.71 4.74 5.64
C LYS A 65 -12.72 4.48 4.51
N VAL A 66 -12.41 3.59 3.58
CA VAL A 66 -13.31 3.26 2.46
C VAL A 66 -14.46 2.39 2.94
N TYR A 67 -14.18 1.34 3.73
CA TYR A 67 -15.21 0.47 4.30
C TYR A 67 -16.25 1.25 5.12
N HIS A 68 -15.81 2.21 5.93
CA HIS A 68 -16.72 2.99 6.77
C HIS A 68 -17.56 4.01 5.99
N LYS A 69 -17.17 4.34 4.75
CA LYS A 69 -17.94 5.24 3.87
C LYS A 69 -19.07 4.49 3.17
N GLU A 70 -18.83 3.25 2.76
CA GLU A 70 -19.86 2.42 2.10
C GLU A 70 -20.97 2.05 3.09
N GLU A 71 -20.63 1.69 4.32
CA GLU A 71 -21.59 1.35 5.37
C GLU A 71 -22.54 2.51 5.71
N LYS A 72 -22.01 3.75 5.78
CA LYS A 72 -22.83 4.96 6.00
C LYS A 72 -23.71 5.33 4.81
N THR A 73 -23.36 4.92 3.60
CA THR A 73 -24.12 5.25 2.39
C THR A 73 -25.29 4.28 2.25
N SER A 74 -25.05 2.97 2.44
CA SER A 74 -26.12 1.97 2.47
C SER A 74 -27.10 2.17 3.65
N ALA A 75 -26.63 2.60 4.82
CA ALA A 75 -27.51 2.90 5.95
C ALA A 75 -28.39 4.16 5.76
N ARG A 76 -28.00 5.09 4.88
CA ARG A 76 -28.82 6.24 4.49
C ARG A 76 -29.88 5.86 3.48
N GLU A 77 -29.50 5.10 2.46
CA GLU A 77 -30.41 4.63 1.41
C GLU A 77 -31.57 3.79 1.97
N VAL A 78 -31.29 2.92 2.96
CA VAL A 78 -32.32 2.12 3.64
C VAL A 78 -33.24 2.97 4.55
N LYS A 79 -32.75 4.10 5.07
CA LYS A 79 -33.57 5.02 5.86
C LYS A 79 -34.54 5.84 5.00
N ASP A 80 -34.08 6.32 3.84
CA ASP A 80 -34.92 7.12 2.92
C ASP A 80 -36.09 6.30 2.34
N VAL A 81 -35.88 5.02 2.03
CA VAL A 81 -36.94 4.11 1.51
C VAL A 81 -38.04 3.85 2.54
N ASN A 82 -37.71 3.78 3.83
CA ASN A 82 -38.67 3.48 4.89
C ASN A 82 -39.41 4.73 5.44
N THR A 83 -39.09 5.93 4.94
CA THR A 83 -39.72 7.19 5.36
C THR A 83 -40.71 7.77 4.35
N ILE A 84 -41.00 7.06 3.26
CA ILE A 84 -42.08 7.44 2.34
C ILE A 84 -43.41 7.09 3.03
N PRO A 85 -44.24 8.07 3.44
CA PRO A 85 -45.52 7.76 4.05
C PRO A 85 -46.41 7.08 3.01
N GLU A 86 -46.91 5.88 3.32
CA GLU A 86 -48.06 5.31 2.61
C GLU A 86 -49.24 6.26 2.81
N ASN A 87 -49.78 6.68 1.67
CA ASN A 87 -50.82 7.70 1.47
C ASN A 87 -52.08 7.49 2.31
#